data_AF-A0A316RT81-F1
#
_entry.id   AF-A0A316RT81-F1
#
_cell.length_a   1.000
_cell.length_b   1.000
_cell.length_c   1.000
_cell.angle_alpha   90.00
_cell.angle_beta   90.00
_cell.angle_gamma   90.00
#
_symmetry.space_group_name_H-M   'P 1'
#
loop_
_entity.id
_entity.type
_entity.pdbx_description
1 polymer ?
#
loop_
_entity_poly.entity_id
_entity_poly.type
_entity_poly.pdbx_seq_one_letter_code
_entity_poly.pdbx_strand_id
1 'polypeptide(L)'
;MPKLKDPEIQREITARVINAIERLIDLGLVKNQKEFCKQSGYKEANLSKIMNGERFSPLMLVHFLSFSFNISPEWLILGKGPVFNLQKKE
;
A
#
# COMPACT_ATOMS: atom_id res chain seq x y z
N MET A 1 -1.07 -21.55 6.45
CA MET A 1 -0.95 -20.20 5.83
C MET A 1 -2.28 -19.83 5.23
N PRO A 2 -2.80 -18.62 5.46
CA PRO A 2 -3.97 -18.14 4.73
C PRO A 2 -3.66 -18.23 3.23
N LYS A 3 -4.59 -18.77 2.43
CA LYS A 3 -4.38 -18.81 0.98
C LYS A 3 -4.44 -17.37 0.51
N LEU A 4 -3.33 -16.79 0.04
CA LEU A 4 -3.28 -15.43 -0.53
C LEU A 4 -4.28 -15.17 -1.68
N LYS A 5 -4.96 -16.23 -2.15
CA LYS A 5 -6.04 -16.17 -3.14
C LYS A 5 -7.44 -16.02 -2.53
N ASP A 6 -7.57 -15.99 -1.20
CA ASP A 6 -8.84 -15.72 -0.55
C ASP A 6 -9.29 -14.28 -0.88
N PRO A 7 -10.49 -14.09 -1.47
CA PRO A 7 -10.97 -12.75 -1.83
C PRO A 7 -11.14 -11.82 -0.63
N GLU A 8 -11.45 -12.33 0.56
CA GLU A 8 -11.61 -11.51 1.76
C GLU A 8 -10.26 -10.97 2.24
N ILE A 9 -9.25 -11.84 2.27
CA ILE A 9 -7.88 -11.45 2.60
C ILE A 9 -7.35 -10.43 1.58
N GLN A 10 -7.63 -10.64 0.28
CA GLN A 10 -7.22 -9.68 -0.75
C GLN A 10 -7.93 -8.32 -0.61
N ARG A 11 -9.21 -8.30 -0.22
CA ARG A 11 -9.93 -7.05 0.07
C ARG A 11 -9.28 -6.29 1.23
N GLU A 12 -8.98 -6.97 2.32
CA GLU A 12 -8.34 -6.33 3.47
C GLU A 12 -6.95 -5.77 3.14
N ILE A 13 -6.11 -6.56 2.46
CA ILE A 13 -4.79 -6.11 2.01
C ILE A 13 -4.92 -4.90 1.08
N THR A 14 -5.89 -4.93 0.16
CA THR A 14 -6.15 -3.82 -0.76
C THR A 14 -6.57 -2.56 -0.01
N ALA A 15 -7.48 -2.68 0.97
CA ALA A 15 -7.89 -1.56 1.81
C ALA A 15 -6.70 -0.93 2.56
N ARG A 16 -5.79 -1.75 3.10
CA ARG A 16 -4.58 -1.27 3.77
C ARG A 16 -3.59 -0.61 2.81
N VAL A 17 -3.46 -1.11 1.58
CA VAL A 17 -2.66 -0.45 0.52
C VAL A 17 -3.24 0.92 0.16
N ILE A 18 -4.55 1.02 -0.01
CA ILE A 18 -5.24 2.30 -0.28
C ILE A 18 -4.97 3.28 0.85
N ASN A 19 -5.20 2.86 2.10
CA ASN A 19 -4.96 3.70 3.27
C ASN A 19 -3.49 4.14 3.39
N ALA A 20 -2.54 3.27 3.07
CA ALA A 20 -1.12 3.63 3.04
C ALA A 20 -0.87 4.76 2.02
N ILE A 21 -1.39 4.65 0.79
CA ILE A 21 -1.21 5.67 -0.25
C ILE A 21 -1.83 7.01 0.17
N GLU A 22 -3.04 6.98 0.72
CA GLU A 22 -3.72 8.18 1.24
C GLU A 22 -2.90 8.84 2.35
N ARG A 23 -2.39 8.04 3.30
CA ARG A 23 -1.58 8.55 4.40
C ARG A 23 -0.25 9.16 3.95
N LEU A 24 0.37 8.62 2.89
CA LEU A 24 1.55 9.25 2.29
C LEU A 24 1.22 10.62 1.70
N ILE A 25 0.02 10.78 1.14
CA ILE A 25 -0.45 12.06 0.61
C ILE A 25 -0.74 13.04 1.75
N ASP A 26 -1.45 12.60 2.78
CA ASP A 26 -1.80 13.43 3.94
C ASP A 26 -0.57 13.91 4.72
N LEU A 27 0.47 13.07 4.80
CA LEU A 27 1.75 13.42 5.43
C LEU A 27 2.65 14.29 4.53
N GLY A 28 2.25 14.57 3.30
CA GLY A 28 3.05 15.32 2.33
C GLY A 28 4.28 14.58 1.80
N LEU A 29 4.39 13.27 2.04
CA LEU A 29 5.47 12.41 1.51
C LEU A 29 5.29 12.16 0.01
N VAL A 30 4.05 12.23 -0.47
CA VAL A 30 3.69 12.21 -1.88
C VAL A 30 2.67 13.31 -2.15
N LYS A 31 2.80 14.07 -3.25
CA LYS A 31 1.91 15.22 -3.48
C LYS A 31 0.46 14.83 -3.76
N ASN A 32 0.25 13.75 -4.52
CA ASN A 32 -1.05 13.23 -4.95
C ASN A 32 -0.88 11.85 -5.62
N GLN A 33 -1.98 11.21 -6.01
CA GLN A 33 -1.96 9.89 -6.67
C GLN A 33 -1.15 9.86 -7.98
N LYS A 34 -1.12 10.97 -8.74
CA LYS A 34 -0.34 11.07 -9.97
C LYS A 34 1.16 11.03 -9.69
N GLU A 35 1.61 11.76 -8.68
CA GLU A 35 3.00 11.72 -8.25
C GLU A 35 3.37 10.35 -7.69
N PHE A 36 2.47 9.71 -6.93
CA PHE A 36 2.67 8.32 -6.49
C PHE A 36 2.94 7.39 -7.67
N CYS A 37 2.07 7.42 -8.69
CA CYS A 37 2.21 6.61 -9.90
C CYS A 37 3.51 6.86 -10.65
N LYS A 38 3.95 8.12 -10.71
CA LYS A 38 5.23 8.50 -11.33
C LYS A 38 6.42 7.89 -10.58
N GLN A 39 6.41 7.94 -9.24
CA GLN A 39 7.47 7.37 -8.41
C GLN A 39 7.47 5.84 -8.42
N SER A 40 6.28 5.23 -8.41
CA SER A 40 6.12 3.78 -8.35
C SER A 40 6.24 3.08 -9.70
N GLY A 41 6.23 3.84 -10.81
CA GLY A 41 6.11 3.31 -12.17
C GLY A 41 4.76 2.64 -12.46
N TYR A 42 3.76 2.80 -11.58
CA TYR A 42 2.46 2.16 -11.72
C TYR A 42 1.52 3.03 -12.56
N LYS A 43 0.76 2.41 -13.46
CA LYS A 43 -0.16 3.14 -14.34
C LYS A 43 -1.31 3.78 -13.53
N GLU A 44 -1.57 5.07 -13.74
CA GLU A 44 -2.65 5.81 -13.07
C GLU A 44 -4.02 5.13 -13.23
N ALA A 45 -4.36 4.67 -14.43
CA ALA A 45 -5.61 3.96 -14.69
C ALA A 45 -5.75 2.65 -13.87
N ASN A 46 -4.63 1.96 -13.62
CA ASN A 46 -4.66 0.75 -12.79
C ASN A 46 -4.77 1.10 -11.31
N LEU A 47 -4.12 2.18 -10.86
CA LEU A 47 -4.23 2.65 -9.49
C LEU A 47 -5.67 3.08 -9.21
N SER A 48 -6.27 3.87 -10.10
CA SER A 48 -7.65 4.34 -9.96
C SER A 48 -8.64 3.18 -9.75
N LYS A 49 -8.53 2.10 -10.52
CA LYS A 49 -9.33 0.88 -10.32
C LYS A 49 -9.13 0.23 -8.96
N ILE A 50 -7.91 0.28 -8.41
CA ILE A 50 -7.63 -0.23 -7.06
C ILE A 50 -8.31 0.67 -6.02
N MET A 51 -8.10 1.99 -6.12
CA MET A 51 -8.68 2.98 -5.19
C MET A 51 -10.22 2.94 -5.15
N ASN A 52 -10.85 2.63 -6.29
CA ASN A 52 -12.30 2.47 -6.40
C ASN A 52 -12.83 1.08 -5.99
N GLY A 53 -11.96 0.16 -5.57
CA GLY A 53 -12.34 -1.20 -5.19
C GLY A 53 -12.68 -2.14 -6.35
N GLU A 54 -12.43 -1.72 -7.60
CA GLU A 54 -12.65 -2.53 -8.81
C GLU A 54 -11.55 -3.59 -9.02
N ARG A 55 -10.40 -3.44 -8.37
CA ARG A 55 -9.25 -4.34 -8.50
C ARG A 55 -8.52 -4.54 -7.18
N PHE A 56 -8.07 -5.76 -6.93
CA PHE A 56 -7.15 -6.03 -5.82
C PHE A 56 -5.76 -5.46 -6.08
N SER A 57 -5.13 -4.99 -5.00
CA SER A 57 -3.75 -4.53 -5.06
C SER A 57 -2.81 -5.69 -5.36
N PRO A 58 -1.87 -5.55 -6.31
CA PRO A 58 -0.79 -6.51 -6.49
C PRO A 58 0.22 -6.44 -5.34
N LEU A 59 0.88 -7.57 -5.06
CA LEU A 59 1.96 -7.65 -4.08
C LEU A 59 3.12 -6.68 -4.37
N MET A 60 3.32 -6.31 -5.65
CA MET A 60 4.32 -5.32 -6.05
C MET A 60 4.09 -3.95 -5.39
N LEU A 61 2.84 -3.52 -5.21
CA LEU A 61 2.55 -2.27 -4.49
C LEU A 61 2.85 -2.39 -3.00
N VAL A 62 2.57 -3.54 -2.37
CA VAL A 62 2.95 -3.82 -0.98
C VAL A 62 4.47 -3.72 -0.80
N HIS A 63 5.23 -4.33 -1.71
CA HIS A 63 6.69 -4.25 -1.71
C HIS A 63 7.19 -2.82 -1.87
N PHE A 64 6.67 -2.08 -2.86
CA PHE A 64 7.06 -0.69 -3.11
C PHE A 64 6.78 0.21 -1.89
N LEU A 65 5.58 0.13 -1.30
CA LEU A 65 5.23 0.89 -0.10
C LEU A 65 6.18 0.58 1.06
N SER A 66 6.52 -0.69 1.24
CA SER A 66 7.42 -1.11 2.31
C SER A 66 8.84 -0.59 2.09
N PHE A 67 9.37 -0.74 0.88
CA PHE A 67 10.76 -0.39 0.56
C PHE A 67 10.98 1.12 0.43
N SER A 68 10.08 1.83 -0.24
CA SER A 68 10.26 3.25 -0.57
C SER A 68 9.78 4.20 0.53
N PHE A 69 8.82 3.77 1.35
CA PHE A 69 8.21 4.64 2.38
C PHE A 69 8.29 4.06 3.79
N ASN A 70 9.03 2.96 3.98
CA ASN A 70 9.22 2.32 5.28
C ASN A 70 7.89 1.95 5.98
N ILE A 71 6.87 1.61 5.19
CA ILE A 71 5.60 1.09 5.68
C ILE A 71 5.79 -0.37 6.09
N SER A 72 5.18 -0.79 7.19
CA SER A 72 5.29 -2.15 7.70
C SER A 72 4.61 -3.15 6.74
N PRO A 73 5.34 -4.12 6.17
CA PRO A 73 4.73 -5.20 5.39
C PRO A 73 3.82 -6.08 6.27
N GLU A 74 4.11 -6.19 7.57
CA GLU A 74 3.26 -6.89 8.52
C GLU A 74 1.92 -6.17 8.68
N TRP A 75 1.95 -4.84 8.77
CA TRP A 75 0.72 -4.05 8.81
C TRP A 75 -0.05 -4.17 7.50
N LEU A 76 0.59 -4.02 6.34
CA LEU A 76 -0.07 -4.13 5.04
C LEU A 76 -0.75 -5.51 4.84
N ILE A 77 -0.07 -6.59 5.23
CA ILE A 77 -0.54 -7.96 4.98
C ILE A 77 -1.50 -8.43 6.07
N LEU A 78 -1.18 -8.21 7.35
CA LEU A 78 -1.88 -8.79 8.50
C LEU A 78 -2.71 -7.78 9.29
N GLY A 79 -2.57 -6.48 9.03
CA GLY A 79 -3.22 -5.42 9.81
C GLY A 79 -2.68 -5.28 11.23
N LYS A 80 -1.46 -5.80 11.50
CA LYS A 80 -0.86 -5.83 12.83
C LYS A 80 0.33 -4.89 12.93
N GLY A 81 0.55 -4.37 14.14
CA GLY A 81 1.68 -3.49 14.44
C GLY A 81 1.51 -2.06 13.91
N PRO A 82 2.58 -1.25 13.96
CA PRO A 82 2.56 0.13 13.49
C PRO A 82 2.52 0.22 11.96
N VAL A 83 1.92 1.29 11.43
CA VAL A 83 1.87 1.56 9.99
C VAL A 83 3.27 1.76 9.41
N PHE A 84 4.10 2.56 10.09
CA PHE A 84 5.50 2.79 9.71
C PHE A 84 6.41 1.98 10.62
N ASN A 85 7.48 1.40 10.07
CA ASN A 85 8.49 0.79 10.91
C ASN A 85 9.17 1.90 11.72
N LEU A 86 9.20 1.75 13.05
CA LEU A 86 9.99 2.62 13.89
C LEU A 86 11.46 2.40 13.53
N GLN A 87 12.14 3.43 13.01
CA GLN A 87 13.59 3.36 12.88
C GLN A 87 14.17 3.27 14.29
N LYS A 88 14.76 2.13 14.65
CA LYS A 88 15.76 2.11 15.70
C LYS A 88 16.92 2.94 15.14
N LYS A 89 17.15 4.12 15.72
CA LYS A 89 18.45 4.77 15.59
C LYS A 89 19.45 3.83 16.25
N GLU A 90 20.26 3.15 15.44
CA GLU A 90 21.55 2.61 15.88
C GLU A 90 22.59 3.73 15.89
#